data_AF-A0A971H7L5-F1
#
_entry.id   AF-A0A971H7L5-F1
#
_cell.length_a   1.000
_cell.length_b   1.000
_cell.length_c   1.000
_cell.angle_alpha   90.00
_cell.angle_beta   90.00
_cell.angle_gamma   90.00
#
_symmetry.space_group_name_H-M   'P 1'
#
loop_
_entity.id
_entity.type
_entity.pdbx_description
1 polymer ?
#
loop_
_entity_poly.entity_id
_entity_poly.type
_entity_poly.pdbx_seq_one_letter_code
_entity_poly.pdbx_strand_id
1 'polypeptide(L)'
;PSGTAVMLGNILTEQLDGKHTLETGRLDRKRAQDEIHISSVRGGYTAGVHTVLFDSPVDTIELRHTARSRDAFVAGALKAAEWITSGKQGFFSIDDMFDDLLGLHN
;
A
#
# COMPACT_ATOMS: atom_id res chain seq x y z
N PRO A 1 6.33 9.34 5.20
CA PRO A 1 5.36 8.21 5.12
C PRO A 1 6.09 6.85 5.14
N SER A 2 5.40 5.73 5.34
CA SER A 2 6.00 4.38 5.16
C SER A 2 5.99 3.95 3.69
N GLY A 3 6.83 2.98 3.31
CA GLY A 3 6.84 2.42 1.95
C GLY A 3 5.47 1.99 1.44
N THR A 4 4.70 1.24 2.24
CA THR A 4 3.31 0.84 1.89
C THR A 4 2.39 2.03 1.62
N ALA A 5 2.57 3.15 2.32
CA ALA A 5 1.73 4.32 2.12
C ALA A 5 2.07 5.03 0.80
N VAL A 6 3.37 5.08 0.45
CA VAL A 6 3.83 5.61 -0.84
C VAL A 6 3.37 4.70 -1.98
N MET A 7 3.52 3.38 -1.83
CA MET A 7 3.01 2.39 -2.80
C MET A 7 1.51 2.58 -3.07
N LEU A 8 0.69 2.65 -2.01
CA LEU A 8 -0.74 2.93 -2.13
C LEU A 8 -1.01 4.28 -2.80
N GLY A 9 -0.27 5.32 -2.42
CA GLY A 9 -0.35 6.64 -3.04
C GLY A 9 -0.09 6.60 -4.55
N ASN A 10 0.95 5.90 -4.97
CA ASN A 10 1.33 5.74 -6.38
C ASN A 10 0.25 5.00 -7.17
N ILE A 11 -0.26 3.87 -6.63
CA ILE A 11 -1.37 3.13 -7.24
C ILE A 11 -2.56 4.08 -7.46
N LEU A 12 -2.92 4.89 -6.46
CA LEU A 12 -4.03 5.82 -6.59
C LEU A 12 -3.77 6.92 -7.64
N THR A 13 -2.55 7.45 -7.72
CA THR A 13 -2.22 8.45 -8.75
C THR A 13 -2.14 7.89 -10.17
N GLU A 14 -1.86 6.59 -10.30
CA GLU A 14 -1.84 5.89 -11.57
C GLU A 14 -3.24 5.51 -12.05
N GLN A 15 -4.14 5.16 -11.13
CA GLN A 15 -5.46 4.61 -11.44
C GLN A 15 -6.61 5.62 -11.38
N LEU A 16 -6.45 6.74 -10.66
CA LEU A 16 -7.52 7.74 -10.53
C LEU A 16 -7.31 8.93 -11.48
N ASP A 17 -8.33 9.19 -12.29
CA ASP A 17 -8.36 10.35 -13.16
C ASP A 17 -8.28 11.66 -12.35
N GLY A 18 -7.44 12.59 -12.81
CA GLY A 18 -7.28 13.89 -12.18
C GLY A 18 -6.65 13.84 -10.79
N LYS A 19 -5.90 12.80 -10.45
CA LYS A 19 -5.03 12.73 -9.26
C LYS A 19 -3.62 12.37 -9.71
N HIS A 20 -2.71 13.32 -9.72
CA HIS A 20 -1.36 13.12 -10.27
C HIS A 20 -0.25 13.52 -9.31
N THR A 21 -0.59 14.24 -8.24
CA THR A 21 0.37 14.75 -7.28
C THR A 21 0.25 14.00 -5.96
N LEU A 22 1.37 13.47 -5.45
CA LEU A 22 1.43 12.89 -4.11
C LEU A 22 2.07 13.89 -3.15
N GLU A 23 1.27 14.43 -2.22
CA GLU A 23 1.74 15.38 -1.20
C GLU A 23 1.94 14.66 0.13
N THR A 24 3.09 14.88 0.77
CA THR A 24 3.47 14.20 2.03
C THR A 24 3.86 15.19 3.14
N GLY A 25 4.02 16.45 2.78
CA GLY A 25 4.22 17.56 3.69
C GLY A 25 2.93 17.99 4.36
N ARG A 26 3.07 18.87 5.34
CA ARG A 26 1.93 19.46 6.04
C ARG A 26 1.11 20.34 5.10
N LEU A 27 -0.20 20.14 5.08
CA LEU A 27 -1.14 21.01 4.37
C LEU A 27 -1.59 22.18 5.25
N ASP A 28 -0.90 23.31 5.14
CA ASP A 28 -1.33 24.61 5.70
C ASP A 28 -2.17 25.44 4.72
N ARG A 29 -2.79 24.75 3.76
CA ARG A 29 -3.62 25.31 2.69
C ARG A 29 -4.77 24.38 2.39
N LYS A 30 -5.72 24.86 1.58
CA LYS A 30 -6.71 23.98 0.96
C LYS A 30 -6.00 22.93 0.09
N ARG A 31 -6.45 21.68 0.18
CA ARG A 31 -5.96 20.59 -0.68
C ARG A 31 -6.23 20.94 -2.15
N ALA A 32 -5.22 20.80 -3.00
CA ALA A 32 -5.38 20.93 -4.44
C ALA A 32 -6.32 19.83 -4.97
N GLN A 33 -6.99 20.08 -6.09
CA GLN A 33 -7.92 19.08 -6.62
C GLN A 33 -7.20 17.85 -7.18
N ASP A 34 -5.97 18.02 -7.67
CA ASP A 34 -5.16 17.00 -8.33
C ASP A 34 -4.23 16.23 -7.39
N GLU A 35 -4.27 16.51 -6.08
CA GLU A 35 -3.35 15.89 -5.13
C GLU A 35 -4.00 14.86 -4.21
N ILE A 36 -3.21 13.84 -3.88
CA ILE A 36 -3.46 12.87 -2.82
C ILE A 36 -2.49 13.19 -1.68
N HIS A 37 -3.03 13.48 -0.51
CA HIS A 37 -2.22 13.79 0.67
C HIS A 37 -2.03 12.54 1.54
N ILE A 38 -0.78 12.22 1.87
CA ILE A 38 -0.44 11.18 2.84
C ILE A 38 -0.08 11.82 4.17
N SER A 39 -0.96 11.64 5.16
CA SER A 39 -0.63 11.88 6.56
C SER A 39 0.01 10.66 7.20
N SER A 40 0.91 10.87 8.15
CA SER A 40 1.50 9.76 8.90
C SER A 40 1.74 10.12 10.36
N VAL A 41 1.41 9.18 11.25
CA VAL A 41 1.59 9.30 12.70
C VAL A 41 2.68 8.33 13.14
N ARG A 42 3.42 8.68 14.20
CA ARG A 42 4.41 7.83 14.87
C ARG A 42 4.15 7.85 16.36
N GLY A 43 4.03 6.68 16.97
CA GLY A 43 3.82 6.57 18.42
C GLY A 43 3.50 5.15 18.87
N GLY A 44 3.95 4.81 20.08
CA GLY A 44 3.71 3.52 20.71
C GLY A 44 4.42 2.34 20.03
N TYR A 45 3.86 1.13 20.24
CA TYR A 45 4.38 -0.15 19.73
C TYR A 45 3.83 -0.54 18.34
N THR A 46 2.96 0.28 17.74
CA THR A 46 2.21 -0.03 16.52
C THR A 46 3.10 -0.60 15.40
N ALA A 47 2.85 -1.86 15.00
CA ALA A 47 3.63 -2.51 13.94
C ALA A 47 3.38 -1.89 12.56
N GLY A 48 2.14 -1.44 12.30
CA GLY A 48 1.78 -0.66 11.13
C GLY A 48 0.27 -0.60 10.95
N VAL A 49 -0.25 0.59 10.66
CA VAL A 49 -1.64 0.80 10.27
C VAL A 49 -1.66 1.69 9.04
N HIS A 50 -2.40 1.27 8.02
CA HIS A 50 -2.58 2.00 6.77
C HIS A 50 -4.05 2.12 6.48
N THR A 51 -4.49 3.33 6.18
CA THR A 51 -5.87 3.62 5.82
C THR A 51 -5.88 4.41 4.51
N VAL A 52 -6.64 3.95 3.52
CA VAL A 52 -7.05 4.73 2.36
C VAL A 52 -8.50 5.15 2.57
N LEU A 53 -8.76 6.45 2.50
CA LEU A 53 -10.06 7.05 2.74
C LEU A 53 -10.56 7.72 1.45
N PHE A 54 -11.76 7.34 1.03
CA PHE A 54 -12.52 8.02 0.00
C PHE A 54 -13.71 8.68 0.67
N ASP A 55 -13.85 9.99 0.52
CA ASP A 55 -14.86 10.76 1.23
C ASP A 55 -15.61 11.67 0.24
N SER A 56 -16.93 11.67 0.34
CA SER A 56 -17.84 12.44 -0.50
C SER A 56 -18.93 13.09 0.37
N PRO A 57 -19.76 13.99 -0.18
CA PRO A 57 -20.86 14.58 0.59
C PRO A 57 -21.92 13.59 1.05
N VAL A 58 -21.96 12.39 0.47
CA VAL A 58 -23.02 11.39 0.72
C VAL A 58 -22.49 10.18 1.48
N ASP A 59 -21.32 9.68 1.11
CA ASP A 59 -20.74 8.45 1.64
C ASP A 59 -19.23 8.58 1.88
N THR A 60 -18.75 7.72 2.78
CA THR A 60 -17.33 7.51 3.09
C THR A 60 -16.99 6.03 2.93
N ILE A 61 -15.90 5.72 2.25
CA ILE A 61 -15.35 4.36 2.11
C ILE A 61 -13.94 4.34 2.71
N GLU A 62 -13.69 3.40 3.63
CA GLU A 62 -12.40 3.19 4.25
C GLU A 62 -11.85 1.79 3.92
N LEU A 63 -10.63 1.73 3.38
CA LEU A 63 -9.84 0.51 3.30
C LEU A 63 -8.72 0.58 4.33
N ARG A 64 -8.77 -0.29 5.33
CA ARG A 64 -7.84 -0.29 6.47
C ARG A 64 -7.10 -1.60 6.61
N HIS A 65 -5.77 -1.54 6.62
CA HIS A 65 -4.91 -2.64 7.00
C HIS A 65 -4.26 -2.35 8.36
N THR A 66 -4.38 -3.28 9.31
CA THR A 66 -3.78 -3.19 10.64
C THR A 66 -2.91 -4.42 10.90
N ALA A 67 -1.60 -4.22 10.93
CA ALA A 67 -0.66 -5.26 11.34
C ALA A 67 -0.65 -5.37 12.87
N ARG A 68 -1.06 -6.52 13.39
CA ARG A 68 -1.09 -6.78 14.84
C ARG A 68 0.30 -7.12 15.40
N SER A 69 1.16 -7.75 14.60
CA SER A 69 2.56 -8.05 14.92
C SER A 69 3.39 -8.04 13.64
N ARG A 70 4.72 -8.23 13.76
CA ARG A 70 5.61 -8.37 12.60
C ARG A 70 5.62 -9.78 12.03
N ASP A 71 5.01 -10.75 12.70
CA ASP A 71 5.08 -12.17 12.33
C ASP A 71 4.45 -12.45 10.96
N ALA A 72 3.40 -11.70 10.60
CA ALA A 72 2.78 -11.80 9.28
C ALA A 72 3.77 -11.48 8.15
N PHE A 73 4.66 -10.49 8.34
CA PHE A 73 5.67 -10.15 7.35
C PHE A 73 6.77 -11.21 7.27
N VAL A 74 7.13 -11.81 8.41
CA VAL A 74 8.09 -12.92 8.47
C VAL A 74 7.53 -14.13 7.72
N ALA A 75 6.27 -14.49 7.97
CA ALA A 75 5.60 -15.59 7.27
C ALA A 75 5.55 -15.35 5.75
N GLY A 76 5.21 -14.14 5.31
CA GLY A 76 5.21 -13.77 3.89
C GLY A 76 6.60 -13.86 3.25
N ALA A 77 7.65 -13.39 3.94
CA ALA A 77 9.02 -13.47 3.44
C ALA A 77 9.53 -14.92 3.33
N LEU A 78 9.22 -15.77 4.32
CA LEU A 78 9.53 -17.21 4.26
C LEU A 78 8.80 -17.88 3.09
N LYS A 79 7.53 -17.51 2.87
CA LYS A 79 6.76 -18.03 1.74
C LYS A 79 7.35 -17.64 0.39
N ALA A 80 7.78 -16.38 0.26
CA ALA A 80 8.48 -15.90 -0.93
C ALA A 80 9.81 -16.64 -1.14
N ALA A 81 10.56 -16.92 -0.07
CA ALA A 81 11.78 -17.71 -0.17
C ALA A 81 11.51 -19.13 -0.67
N GLU A 82 10.53 -19.84 -0.11
CA GLU A 82 10.09 -21.17 -0.58
C GLU A 82 9.73 -21.13 -2.07
N TRP A 83 8.91 -20.16 -2.46
CA TRP A 83 8.45 -19.98 -3.83
C TRP A 83 9.61 -19.70 -4.81
N ILE A 84 10.58 -18.86 -4.44
CA ILE A 84 11.75 -18.62 -5.29
C ILE A 84 12.60 -19.89 -5.42
N THR A 85 12.80 -20.62 -4.32
CA THR A 85 13.60 -21.86 -4.34
C THR A 85 12.96 -23.01 -5.13
N SER A 86 11.71 -22.88 -5.56
CA SER A 86 11.05 -23.85 -6.45
C SER A 86 11.47 -23.72 -7.92
N GLY A 87 12.64 -23.12 -8.20
CA GLY A 87 13.24 -23.02 -9.53
C GLY A 87 13.02 -21.70 -10.26
N LYS A 88 12.57 -20.64 -9.58
CA LYS A 88 12.39 -19.32 -10.19
C LYS A 88 13.76 -18.64 -10.40
N GLN A 89 13.95 -17.98 -11.54
CA GLN A 89 15.16 -17.21 -11.86
C GLN A 89 14.77 -15.83 -12.38
N GLY A 90 15.37 -14.77 -11.83
CA GLY A 90 15.05 -13.39 -12.20
C GLY A 90 14.74 -12.52 -10.98
N PHE A 91 14.21 -11.33 -11.25
CA PHE A 91 13.73 -10.40 -10.24
C PHE A 91 12.20 -10.53 -10.14
N PHE A 92 11.70 -10.77 -8.94
CA PHE A 92 10.28 -10.97 -8.68
C PHE A 92 9.80 -10.07 -7.55
N SER A 93 8.58 -9.59 -7.70
CA SER A 93 7.81 -8.90 -6.68
C SER A 93 6.94 -9.87 -5.89
N ILE A 94 6.27 -9.36 -4.85
CA ILE A 94 5.26 -10.13 -4.11
C ILE A 94 4.01 -10.36 -4.98
N ASP A 95 3.71 -9.44 -5.90
CA ASP A 95 2.58 -9.58 -6.83
C ASP A 95 2.82 -10.75 -7.79
N ASP A 96 4.03 -10.88 -8.34
CA ASP A 96 4.40 -12.04 -9.17
C ASP A 96 4.22 -13.38 -8.43
N MET A 97 4.55 -13.41 -7.14
CA MET A 97 4.33 -14.59 -6.30
C MET A 97 2.83 -14.85 -6.11
N PHE A 98 2.04 -13.82 -5.80
CA PHE A 98 0.59 -14.00 -5.60
C PHE A 98 -0.12 -14.40 -6.89
N ASP A 99 0.24 -13.83 -8.02
CA ASP A 99 -0.34 -14.17 -9.32
C ASP A 99 -0.09 -15.64 -9.66
N ASP A 100 1.13 -16.13 -9.44
CA ASP A 100 1.49 -17.54 -9.62
C ASP A 100 0.74 -18.46 -8.65
N LEU A 101 0.65 -18.10 -7.36
CA LEU A 101 -0.04 -18.90 -6.35
C LEU A 101 -1.56 -18.95 -6.54
N LEU A 102 -2.15 -17.87 -7.06
CA LEU A 102 -3.59 -17.75 -7.29
C LEU A 102 -3.99 -18.21 -8.70
N GLY A 103 -3.03 -18.58 -9.55
CA GLY A 103 -3.28 -18.98 -10.94
C GLY A 103 -3.81 -17.82 -11.80
N LEU A 104 -3.50 -16.58 -11.42
CA LEU A 104 -3.85 -15.37 -12.16
C LEU A 104 -2.79 -15.14 -13.25
N HIS A 105 -2.65 -16.10 -14.15
CA HIS A 105 -1.83 -15.95 -15.34
C HIS A 105 -2.72 -15.41 -16.47
N ASN A 106 -2.49 -14.16 -16.87
CA ASN A 106 -2.98 -13.64 -18.16
C ASN A 106 -2.10 -14.16 -19.30
#